data_AF-A0A2V9PPG0-F1
#
_entry.id   AF-A0A2V9PPG0-F1
#
_cell.length_a   1.000
_cell.length_b   1.000
_cell.length_c   1.000
_cell.angle_alpha   90.00
_cell.angle_beta   90.00
_cell.angle_gamma   90.00
#
_symmetry.space_group_name_H-M   'P 1'
#
loop_
_entity.id
_entity.type
_entity.pdbx_description
1 polymer ?
#
loop_
_entity_poly.entity_id
_entity_poly.type
_entity_poly.pdbx_seq_one_letter_code
_entity_poly.pdbx_strand_id
1 'polypeptide(L)'
;MAFNATTLSSAIGASDTSLQVASATGITAPNFTTGVGITYLFLESECMLVTSVSGTFIGVQRGYAGTPTAAHGVTCPVVAGLPTDFGPIVPSVKAQQDATPAGQMFGFAAPVASAATIVASGSLFHVTGTTATNIITPPAGFVEGQITIVADGVWTFTSSAVTNGIGMSGTVTSAKSAVTFFYDAATALWYPSRLA
;
A
#
# COMPACT_ATOMS: atom_id res chain seq x y z
N MET A 1 5.12 33.96 7.10
CA MET A 1 4.21 32.80 6.97
C MET A 1 3.29 32.81 8.18
N ALA A 2 1.98 32.84 7.99
CA ALA A 2 1.01 32.90 9.08
C ALA A 2 0.33 31.53 9.20
N PHE A 3 0.73 30.77 10.21
CA PHE A 3 0.04 29.54 10.60
C PHE A 3 -1.21 29.92 11.38
N ASN A 4 -2.35 29.32 11.05
CA ASN A 4 -3.53 29.43 11.89
C ASN A 4 -3.59 28.19 12.80
N ALA A 5 -3.54 28.41 14.11
CA ALA A 5 -3.60 27.34 15.09
C ALA A 5 -4.98 27.28 15.74
N THR A 6 -5.48 26.08 15.95
CA THR A 6 -6.69 25.78 16.70
C THR A 6 -6.49 24.46 17.47
N THR A 7 -7.55 23.91 18.05
CA THR A 7 -7.51 22.62 18.76
C THR A 7 -8.68 21.76 18.36
N LEU A 8 -8.55 20.44 18.52
CA LEU A 8 -9.67 19.52 18.40
C LEU A 8 -10.71 19.76 19.51
N SER A 9 -11.98 19.90 19.13
CA SER A 9 -13.12 20.00 20.07
C SER A 9 -13.60 18.64 20.57
N SER A 10 -13.22 17.55 19.88
CA SER A 10 -13.50 16.18 20.26
C SER A 10 -12.31 15.28 19.88
N ALA A 11 -12.12 14.18 20.59
CA ALA A 11 -11.17 13.16 20.14
C ALA A 11 -11.62 12.56 18.79
N ILE A 12 -10.65 12.13 17.98
CA ILE A 12 -10.89 11.47 16.70
C ILE A 12 -10.13 10.15 16.63
N GLY A 13 -10.75 9.11 16.08
CA GLY A 13 -10.12 7.85 15.76
C GLY A 13 -9.29 7.93 14.48
N ALA A 14 -8.41 6.94 14.26
CA ALA A 14 -7.54 6.90 13.07
C ALA A 14 -8.31 6.78 11.73
N SER A 15 -9.56 6.30 11.75
CA SER A 15 -10.40 6.14 10.56
C SER A 15 -11.40 7.29 10.35
N ASP A 16 -11.50 8.24 11.28
CA ASP A 16 -12.45 9.34 11.17
C ASP A 16 -12.00 10.31 10.07
N THR A 17 -12.91 10.63 9.14
CA THR A 17 -12.68 11.56 8.02
C THR A 17 -13.34 12.91 8.26
N SER A 18 -13.91 13.13 9.43
CA SER A 18 -14.43 14.41 9.88
C SER A 18 -13.92 14.69 11.28
N LEU A 19 -13.41 15.89 11.49
CA LEU A 19 -12.93 16.35 12.79
C LEU A 19 -13.57 17.69 13.13
N GLN A 20 -13.82 17.91 14.41
CA GLN A 20 -14.34 19.18 14.89
C GLN A 20 -13.20 20.01 15.48
N VAL A 21 -12.99 21.22 14.97
CA VAL A 21 -12.02 22.19 15.50
C VAL A 21 -12.69 23.24 16.36
N ALA A 22 -11.98 23.81 17.32
CA ALA A 22 -12.49 24.92 18.13
C ALA A 22 -12.74 26.18 17.30
N SER A 23 -12.01 26.37 16.19
CA SER A 23 -12.22 27.44 15.23
C SER A 23 -11.78 27.01 13.83
N ALA A 24 -12.64 27.23 12.84
CA ALA A 24 -12.33 26.96 11.43
C ALA A 24 -11.78 28.19 10.68
N THR A 25 -11.52 29.31 11.38
CA THR A 25 -10.97 30.50 10.75
C THR A 25 -9.67 30.16 10.02
N GLY A 26 -9.54 30.60 8.77
CA GLY A 26 -8.36 30.34 7.95
C GLY A 26 -8.26 28.91 7.37
N ILE A 27 -9.20 28.02 7.70
CA ILE A 27 -9.31 26.70 7.07
C ILE A 27 -10.28 26.80 5.89
N THR A 28 -9.81 26.47 4.70
CA THR A 28 -10.59 26.53 3.46
C THR A 28 -10.68 25.17 2.79
N ALA A 29 -11.83 24.91 2.17
CA ALA A 29 -12.02 23.73 1.34
C ALA A 29 -11.41 23.97 -0.05
N PRO A 30 -10.79 22.94 -0.66
CA PRO A 30 -10.20 23.06 -1.99
C PRO A 30 -11.29 23.29 -3.04
N ASN A 31 -11.06 24.27 -3.91
CA ASN A 31 -11.77 24.37 -5.18
C ASN A 31 -11.02 23.53 -6.22
N PHE A 32 -11.49 22.31 -6.47
CA PHE A 32 -10.85 21.39 -7.42
C PHE A 32 -10.90 21.87 -8.88
N THR A 33 -11.73 22.84 -9.21
CA THR A 33 -11.76 23.46 -10.55
C THR A 33 -10.62 24.44 -10.75
N THR A 34 -10.22 25.18 -9.71
CA THR A 34 -9.19 26.24 -9.81
C THR A 34 -7.87 25.88 -9.12
N GLY A 35 -7.84 24.84 -8.28
CA GLY A 35 -6.67 24.47 -7.47
C GLY A 35 -6.38 25.41 -6.30
N VAL A 36 -7.30 26.34 -5.98
CA VAL A 36 -7.16 27.34 -4.91
C VAL A 36 -7.87 26.87 -3.63
N GLY A 37 -7.46 27.38 -2.47
CA GLY A 37 -8.11 27.10 -1.19
C GLY A 37 -7.71 25.75 -0.58
N ILE A 38 -6.60 25.18 -1.02
CA ILE A 38 -6.06 23.95 -0.44
C ILE A 38 -5.46 24.29 0.93
N THR A 39 -6.05 23.73 1.98
CA THR A 39 -5.52 23.82 3.34
C THR A 39 -5.10 22.43 3.80
N TYR A 40 -3.96 22.36 4.49
CA TYR A 40 -3.50 21.17 5.20
C TYR A 40 -3.61 21.39 6.70
N LEU A 41 -3.96 20.33 7.41
CA LEU A 41 -3.95 20.30 8.87
C LEU A 41 -2.81 19.41 9.33
N PHE A 42 -2.04 19.88 10.30
CA PHE A 42 -0.99 19.11 10.95
C PHE A 42 -1.34 18.92 12.42
N LEU A 43 -1.47 17.66 12.82
CA LEU A 43 -1.76 17.24 14.18
C LEU A 43 -0.66 16.28 14.62
N GLU A 44 0.17 16.70 15.57
CA GLU A 44 1.31 15.92 16.08
C GLU A 44 2.28 15.45 14.98
N SER A 45 2.08 14.26 14.43
CA SER A 45 2.88 13.66 13.34
C SER A 45 2.06 13.29 12.10
N GLU A 46 0.79 13.69 12.05
CA GLU A 46 -0.10 13.43 10.92
C GLU A 46 -0.39 14.71 10.13
N CYS A 47 -0.25 14.62 8.80
CA CYS A 47 -0.74 15.63 7.87
C CYS A 47 -2.06 15.16 7.26
N MET A 48 -3.05 16.04 7.20
CA MET A 48 -4.35 15.78 6.62
C MET A 48 -4.67 16.83 5.56
N LEU A 49 -5.22 16.40 4.43
CA LEU A 49 -5.74 17.31 3.40
C LEU A 49 -7.19 17.66 3.73
N VAL A 50 -7.52 18.95 3.79
CA VAL A 50 -8.92 19.40 3.93
C VAL A 50 -9.68 19.11 2.64
N THR A 51 -10.86 18.52 2.75
CA THR A 51 -11.76 18.19 1.63
C THR A 51 -13.06 18.99 1.68
N SER A 52 -13.49 19.39 2.88
CA SER A 52 -14.68 20.22 3.08
C SER A 52 -14.60 20.98 4.41
N VAL A 53 -15.32 22.11 4.48
CA VAL A 53 -15.46 22.93 5.69
C VAL A 53 -16.94 23.25 5.87
N SER A 54 -17.53 22.85 7.00
CA SER A 54 -18.92 23.12 7.37
C SER A 54 -18.98 23.57 8.83
N GLY A 55 -19.00 24.90 9.04
CA GLY A 55 -18.81 25.47 10.36
C GLY A 55 -17.47 25.02 10.96
N THR A 56 -17.51 24.41 12.14
CA THR A 56 -16.33 23.84 12.82
C THR A 56 -16.03 22.39 12.44
N PHE A 57 -16.84 21.75 11.60
CA PHE A 57 -16.59 20.40 11.11
C PHE A 57 -15.76 20.46 9.83
N ILE A 58 -14.61 19.81 9.85
CA ILE A 58 -13.66 19.77 8.75
C ILE A 58 -13.63 18.35 8.20
N GLY A 59 -14.02 18.17 6.96
CA GLY A 59 -13.80 16.92 6.24
C GLY A 59 -12.36 16.83 5.80
N VAL A 60 -11.74 15.67 5.97
CA VAL A 60 -10.31 15.47 5.69
C VAL A 60 -10.04 14.14 5.00
N GLN A 61 -9.00 14.13 4.18
CA GLN A 61 -8.28 12.91 3.84
C GLN A 61 -7.12 12.73 4.83
N ARG A 62 -7.14 11.62 5.54
CA ARG A 62 -6.16 11.22 6.56
C ARG A 62 -4.84 10.74 5.93
N GLY A 63 -3.74 10.84 6.67
CA GLY A 63 -2.43 10.33 6.27
C GLY A 63 -1.91 10.90 4.95
N TYR A 64 -2.18 12.18 4.70
CA TYR A 64 -1.76 12.85 3.48
C TYR A 64 -0.23 12.90 3.40
N ALA A 65 0.29 12.88 2.17
CA ALA A 65 1.72 12.82 1.88
C ALA A 65 2.45 11.65 2.57
N GLY A 66 1.74 10.54 2.85
CA GLY A 66 2.32 9.33 3.43
C GLY A 66 2.47 9.35 4.94
N THR A 67 2.00 10.41 5.61
CA THR A 67 1.97 10.46 7.09
C THR A 67 1.06 9.37 7.67
N PRO A 68 1.33 8.88 8.89
CA PRO A 68 0.49 7.90 9.54
C PRO A 68 -0.87 8.45 9.94
N THR A 69 -1.90 7.63 9.81
CA THR A 69 -3.22 7.91 10.39
C THR A 69 -3.22 7.52 11.87
N ALA A 70 -3.37 8.46 12.79
CA ALA A 70 -3.35 8.22 14.23
C ALA A 70 -4.66 8.64 14.92
N ALA A 71 -4.98 8.07 16.08
CA ALA A 71 -6.03 8.65 16.92
C ALA A 71 -5.47 9.88 17.64
N HIS A 72 -6.24 10.97 17.72
CA HIS A 72 -5.83 12.19 18.40
C HIS A 72 -6.83 12.53 19.51
N GLY A 73 -6.30 12.96 20.66
CA GLY A 73 -7.10 13.35 21.81
C GLY A 73 -7.85 14.67 21.60
N VAL A 74 -8.86 14.91 22.43
CA VAL A 74 -9.48 16.24 22.55
C VAL A 74 -8.42 17.28 22.92
N THR A 75 -8.58 18.51 22.48
CA THR A 75 -7.63 19.63 22.66
C THR A 75 -6.29 19.47 21.93
N CYS A 76 -6.08 18.39 21.16
CA CYS A 76 -4.89 18.23 20.32
C CYS A 76 -4.69 19.49 19.46
N PRO A 77 -3.48 20.10 19.45
CA PRO A 77 -3.17 21.22 18.58
C PRO A 77 -3.38 20.85 17.10
N VAL A 78 -4.05 21.74 16.38
CA VAL A 78 -4.27 21.66 14.94
C VAL A 78 -3.63 22.87 14.31
N VAL A 79 -2.61 22.65 13.47
CA VAL A 79 -1.94 23.72 12.72
C VAL A 79 -2.42 23.69 11.28
N ALA A 80 -3.02 24.77 10.80
CA ALA A 80 -3.48 24.93 9.43
C ALA A 80 -2.47 25.74 8.60
N GLY A 81 -2.18 25.27 7.39
CA GLY A 81 -1.22 25.92 6.49
C GLY A 81 -1.23 25.37 5.05
N LEU A 82 -0.38 25.95 4.20
CA LEU A 82 -0.10 25.50 2.83
C LEU A 82 0.89 24.32 2.84
N PRO A 83 1.00 23.54 1.76
CA PRO A 83 1.89 22.37 1.74
C PRO A 83 3.37 22.75 1.85
N THR A 84 3.75 23.97 1.43
CA THR A 84 5.11 24.50 1.60
C THR A 84 5.44 24.90 3.03
N ASP A 85 4.43 25.09 3.89
CA ASP A 85 4.63 25.63 5.24
C ASP A 85 5.10 24.55 6.23
N PHE A 86 4.94 23.27 5.90
CA PHE A 86 5.27 22.12 6.76
C PHE A 86 6.64 21.49 6.45
N GLY A 87 7.49 22.17 5.67
CA GLY A 87 8.76 21.63 5.18
C GLY A 87 8.55 20.43 4.23
N PRO A 88 9.62 19.75 3.80
CA PRO A 88 9.45 18.47 3.12
C PRO A 88 8.76 17.52 4.09
N ILE A 89 7.47 17.28 3.88
CA ILE A 89 6.75 16.19 4.55
C ILE A 89 7.44 14.94 4.04
N VAL A 90 8.39 14.42 4.82
CA VAL A 90 9.05 13.15 4.51
C VAL A 90 7.92 12.14 4.51
N PRO A 91 7.57 11.55 3.35
CA PRO A 91 6.58 10.49 3.37
C PRO A 91 7.10 9.46 4.36
N SER A 92 6.29 9.13 5.36
CA SER A 92 6.52 7.90 6.11
C SER A 92 6.46 6.84 5.04
N VAL A 93 7.62 6.32 4.64
CA VAL A 93 7.66 5.15 3.80
C VAL A 93 6.85 4.14 4.59
N LYS A 94 5.67 3.75 4.10
CA LYS A 94 4.76 2.86 4.84
C LYS A 94 5.45 1.58 5.35
N ALA A 95 6.62 1.27 4.82
CA ALA A 95 7.54 0.23 5.31
C ALA A 95 8.12 0.46 6.73
N GLN A 96 8.09 1.67 7.31
CA GLN A 96 8.70 1.96 8.62
C GLN A 96 7.68 2.20 9.76
N GLN A 97 6.37 2.29 9.46
CA GLN A 97 5.37 2.70 10.46
C GLN A 97 4.21 1.72 10.72
N ASP A 98 3.96 0.74 9.86
CA ASP A 98 3.41 -0.49 10.42
C ASP A 98 4.55 -1.13 11.20
N ALA A 99 4.30 -1.46 12.47
CA ALA A 99 5.19 -2.38 13.18
C ALA A 99 5.32 -3.58 12.25
N THR A 100 6.47 -3.72 11.59
CA THR A 100 6.74 -4.87 10.75
C THR A 100 6.52 -6.04 11.70
N PRO A 101 5.45 -6.84 11.55
CA PRO A 101 5.11 -7.84 12.55
C PRO A 101 6.38 -8.66 12.77
N ALA A 102 6.81 -8.84 14.02
CA ALA A 102 8.10 -9.48 14.31
C ALA A 102 8.22 -10.78 13.49
N GLY A 103 9.09 -10.77 12.47
CA GLY A 103 9.23 -11.88 11.51
C GLY A 103 8.86 -11.60 10.04
N GLN A 104 8.33 -10.43 9.67
CA GLN A 104 8.09 -10.08 8.26
C GLN A 104 9.22 -9.21 7.70
N MET A 105 10.32 -9.82 7.25
CA MET A 105 11.28 -9.06 6.44
C MET A 105 10.56 -8.51 5.18
N PHE A 106 10.79 -7.24 4.83
CA PHE A 106 10.20 -6.63 3.63
C PHE A 106 10.55 -7.48 2.40
N GLY A 107 9.52 -7.90 1.66
CA GLY A 107 9.67 -8.78 0.50
C GLY A 107 9.35 -10.26 0.74
N PHE A 108 9.08 -10.72 1.97
CA PHE A 108 8.61 -12.10 2.20
C PHE A 108 7.10 -12.15 2.39
N ALA A 109 6.40 -12.89 1.52
CA ALA A 109 4.94 -13.04 1.56
C ALA A 109 4.49 -14.43 2.03
N ALA A 110 3.22 -14.52 2.43
CA ALA A 110 2.65 -15.76 2.99
C ALA A 110 2.74 -16.95 2.01
N PRO A 111 2.99 -18.19 2.50
CA PRO A 111 2.98 -19.38 1.65
C PRO A 111 1.64 -19.56 0.93
N VAL A 112 1.69 -20.03 -0.30
CA VAL A 112 0.52 -20.28 -1.15
C VAL A 112 0.43 -21.78 -1.41
N ALA A 113 -0.73 -22.38 -1.16
CA ALA A 113 -0.97 -23.76 -1.53
C ALA A 113 -1.02 -23.91 -3.06
N SER A 114 -0.30 -24.90 -3.57
CA SER A 114 -0.28 -25.23 -5.00
C SER A 114 -1.67 -25.58 -5.52
N ALA A 115 -2.01 -25.00 -6.65
CA ALA A 115 -3.26 -25.22 -7.38
C ALA A 115 -3.01 -24.94 -8.87
N ALA A 116 -3.96 -25.33 -9.73
CA ALA A 116 -3.92 -25.02 -11.17
C ALA A 116 -3.84 -23.51 -11.43
N THR A 117 -4.47 -22.71 -10.57
CA THR A 117 -4.34 -21.26 -10.54
C THR A 117 -3.99 -20.84 -9.12
N ILE A 118 -2.89 -20.10 -8.98
CA ILE A 118 -2.49 -19.50 -7.71
C ILE A 118 -2.54 -17.98 -7.83
N VAL A 119 -2.75 -17.30 -6.69
CA VAL A 119 -2.59 -15.85 -6.58
C VAL A 119 -1.28 -15.61 -5.84
N ALA A 120 -0.36 -14.84 -6.45
CA ALA A 120 0.89 -14.48 -5.80
C ALA A 120 0.59 -13.60 -4.58
N SER A 121 1.09 -14.01 -3.42
CA SER A 121 0.93 -13.26 -2.16
C SER A 121 1.90 -12.07 -2.08
N GLY A 122 2.90 -12.01 -2.95
CA GLY A 122 3.88 -10.94 -3.07
C GLY A 122 4.96 -11.27 -4.11
N SER A 123 6.06 -10.52 -4.10
CA SER A 123 7.18 -10.71 -5.03
C SER A 123 8.08 -11.91 -4.71
N LEU A 124 8.08 -12.40 -3.46
CA LEU A 124 8.75 -13.62 -3.05
C LEU A 124 7.86 -14.39 -2.05
N PHE A 125 7.53 -15.63 -2.37
CA PHE A 125 6.69 -16.48 -1.52
C PHE A 125 7.00 -17.96 -1.71
N HIS A 126 6.55 -18.77 -0.75
CA HIS A 126 6.65 -20.22 -0.81
C HIS A 126 5.44 -20.82 -1.49
N VAL A 127 5.62 -21.92 -2.24
CA VAL A 127 4.53 -22.77 -2.68
C VAL A 127 4.56 -24.10 -1.95
N THR A 128 3.42 -24.49 -1.37
CA THR A 128 3.24 -25.73 -0.61
C THR A 128 2.40 -26.75 -1.38
N GLY A 129 2.69 -28.04 -1.22
CA GLY A 129 1.99 -29.12 -1.93
C GLY A 129 2.53 -29.40 -3.34
N THR A 130 1.83 -30.27 -4.07
CA THR A 130 2.33 -30.89 -5.31
C THR A 130 1.39 -30.70 -6.51
N THR A 131 0.32 -29.93 -6.38
CA THR A 131 -0.62 -29.70 -7.50
C THR A 131 0.08 -28.90 -8.59
N ALA A 132 -0.04 -29.33 -9.84
CA ALA A 132 0.56 -28.60 -10.96
C ALA A 132 -0.08 -27.21 -11.10
N THR A 133 0.75 -26.19 -11.29
CA THR A 133 0.31 -24.80 -11.48
C THR A 133 0.42 -24.39 -12.94
N ASN A 134 -0.64 -23.81 -13.49
CA ASN A 134 -0.72 -23.38 -14.89
C ASN A 134 -0.78 -21.86 -15.04
N ILE A 135 -1.33 -21.19 -14.02
CA ILE A 135 -1.64 -19.75 -14.03
C ILE A 135 -1.19 -19.16 -12.71
N ILE A 136 -0.49 -18.02 -12.79
CA ILE A 136 -0.06 -17.24 -11.61
C ILE A 136 -0.68 -15.86 -11.71
N THR A 137 -1.75 -15.61 -10.96
CA THR A 137 -2.34 -14.27 -10.89
C THR A 137 -1.36 -13.34 -10.16
N PRO A 138 -1.00 -12.18 -10.74
CA PRO A 138 -0.05 -11.27 -10.13
C PRO A 138 -0.57 -10.71 -8.79
N PRO A 139 0.33 -10.24 -7.90
CA PRO A 139 -0.08 -9.59 -6.67
C PRO A 139 -0.80 -8.27 -6.98
N ALA A 140 -1.61 -7.78 -6.04
CA ALA A 140 -2.33 -6.51 -6.19
C ALA A 140 -1.35 -5.34 -6.45
N GLY A 141 -1.66 -4.50 -7.44
CA GLY A 141 -0.81 -3.37 -7.82
C GLY A 141 0.45 -3.73 -8.63
N PHE A 142 0.57 -4.97 -9.09
CA PHE A 142 1.63 -5.36 -10.02
C PHE A 142 1.45 -4.63 -11.36
N VAL A 143 2.51 -3.94 -11.80
CA VAL A 143 2.55 -3.23 -13.08
C VAL A 143 3.35 -4.05 -14.08
N GLU A 144 4.63 -4.31 -13.77
CA GLU A 144 5.55 -5.15 -14.54
C GLU A 144 6.63 -5.72 -13.60
N GLY A 145 7.33 -6.78 -14.02
CA GLY A 145 8.49 -7.29 -13.30
C GLY A 145 8.50 -8.80 -13.13
N GLN A 146 8.99 -9.25 -11.97
CA GLN A 146 9.22 -10.65 -11.67
C GLN A 146 8.64 -11.05 -10.31
N ILE A 147 8.36 -12.34 -10.17
CA ILE A 147 8.06 -12.99 -8.89
C ILE A 147 9.02 -14.16 -8.69
N THR A 148 9.39 -14.43 -7.44
CA THR A 148 10.22 -15.58 -7.08
C THR A 148 9.41 -16.53 -6.20
N ILE A 149 9.36 -17.79 -6.60
CA ILE A 149 8.63 -18.83 -5.89
C ILE A 149 9.62 -19.84 -5.33
N VAL A 150 9.57 -20.07 -4.02
CA VAL A 150 10.34 -21.12 -3.35
C VAL A 150 9.46 -22.35 -3.20
N ALA A 151 9.82 -23.46 -3.81
CA ALA A 151 9.05 -24.69 -3.65
C ALA A 151 9.42 -25.39 -2.34
N ASP A 152 8.45 -25.66 -1.46
CA ASP A 152 8.71 -26.38 -0.19
C ASP A 152 8.98 -27.89 -0.40
N GLY A 153 8.59 -28.41 -1.56
CA GLY A 153 8.80 -29.78 -1.99
C GLY A 153 8.92 -29.87 -3.51
N VAL A 154 8.61 -31.05 -4.07
CA VAL A 154 8.50 -31.18 -5.52
C VAL A 154 7.28 -30.40 -6.00
N TRP A 155 7.48 -29.49 -6.94
CA TRP A 155 6.41 -28.65 -7.48
C TRP A 155 6.53 -28.55 -9.01
N THR A 156 5.44 -28.85 -9.70
CA THR A 156 5.37 -28.79 -11.16
C THR A 156 4.61 -27.53 -11.59
N PHE A 157 5.13 -26.85 -12.60
CA PHE A 157 4.43 -25.81 -13.32
C PHE A 157 4.28 -26.20 -14.79
N THR A 158 3.15 -25.88 -15.39
CA THR A 158 2.77 -26.35 -16.71
C THR A 158 2.38 -25.18 -17.59
N SER A 159 2.81 -25.19 -18.84
CA SER A 159 2.52 -24.13 -19.79
C SER A 159 1.02 -23.94 -20.01
N SER A 160 0.58 -22.69 -20.14
CA SER A 160 -0.79 -22.30 -20.44
C SER A 160 -0.81 -21.04 -21.29
N ALA A 161 -1.52 -21.07 -22.42
CA ALA A 161 -1.61 -19.95 -23.37
C ALA A 161 -2.77 -18.99 -23.05
N VAL A 162 -3.02 -18.74 -21.77
CA VAL A 162 -4.04 -17.79 -21.28
C VAL A 162 -3.36 -16.63 -20.57
N THR A 163 -4.08 -15.53 -20.34
CA THR A 163 -3.56 -14.41 -19.55
C THR A 163 -3.06 -14.88 -18.18
N ASN A 164 -1.87 -14.41 -17.79
CA ASN A 164 -1.16 -14.84 -16.59
C ASN A 164 -0.78 -16.33 -16.58
N GLY A 165 -0.84 -16.98 -17.73
CA GLY A 165 -0.40 -18.35 -17.93
C GLY A 165 1.11 -18.46 -17.89
N ILE A 166 1.61 -19.65 -17.58
CA ILE A 166 3.05 -19.93 -17.60
C ILE A 166 3.45 -20.24 -19.05
N GLY A 167 4.51 -19.63 -19.55
CA GLY A 167 4.96 -19.78 -20.94
C GLY A 167 5.69 -21.10 -21.23
N MET A 168 6.23 -21.76 -20.19
CA MET A 168 6.99 -23.00 -20.34
C MET A 168 6.86 -23.92 -19.12
N SER A 169 6.65 -25.22 -19.36
CA SER A 169 6.52 -26.23 -18.32
C SER A 169 7.86 -26.59 -17.68
N GLY A 170 7.84 -26.94 -16.40
CA GLY A 170 9.01 -27.40 -15.66
C GLY A 170 8.62 -28.02 -14.31
N THR A 171 9.58 -28.54 -13.58
CA THR A 171 9.37 -29.15 -12.27
C THR A 171 10.56 -28.90 -11.37
N VAL A 172 10.32 -28.24 -10.25
CA VAL A 172 11.31 -28.16 -9.18
C VAL A 172 11.39 -29.51 -8.51
N THR A 173 12.54 -30.18 -8.60
CA THR A 173 12.75 -31.53 -8.03
C THR A 173 13.37 -31.51 -6.64
N SER A 174 14.01 -30.40 -6.26
CA SER A 174 14.65 -30.21 -4.96
C SER A 174 13.85 -29.24 -4.11
N ALA A 175 13.41 -29.70 -2.93
CA ALA A 175 12.80 -28.85 -1.92
C ALA A 175 13.67 -27.62 -1.60
N LYS A 176 13.03 -26.51 -1.25
CA LYS A 176 13.63 -25.22 -0.90
C LYS A 176 14.41 -24.55 -2.03
N SER A 177 14.15 -24.94 -3.28
CA SER A 177 14.75 -24.31 -4.45
C SER A 177 13.80 -23.27 -5.04
N ALA A 178 14.34 -22.15 -5.51
CA ALA A 178 13.57 -21.04 -6.04
C ALA A 178 13.47 -21.06 -7.58
N VAL A 179 12.37 -20.58 -8.13
CA VAL A 179 12.21 -20.26 -9.56
C VAL A 179 11.72 -18.83 -9.65
N THR A 180 12.39 -18.02 -10.47
CA THR A 180 11.95 -16.66 -10.75
C THR A 180 11.16 -16.67 -12.05
N PHE A 181 9.97 -16.09 -12.04
CA PHE A 181 9.10 -15.95 -13.20
C PHE A 181 9.11 -14.49 -13.63
N PHE A 182 9.45 -14.24 -14.89
CA PHE A 182 9.43 -12.92 -15.52
C PHE A 182 8.11 -12.73 -16.25
N TYR A 183 7.39 -11.65 -15.95
CA TYR A 183 6.17 -11.32 -16.69
C TYR A 183 6.53 -10.61 -17.99
N ASP A 184 6.02 -11.13 -19.10
CA ASP A 184 6.06 -10.46 -20.39
C ASP A 184 4.68 -9.87 -20.69
N ALA A 185 4.58 -8.55 -20.66
CA ALA A 185 3.32 -7.84 -20.90
C ALA A 185 2.83 -7.96 -22.36
N ALA A 186 3.72 -8.25 -23.32
CA ALA A 186 3.33 -8.39 -24.73
C ALA A 186 2.55 -9.68 -24.98
N THR A 187 2.94 -10.76 -24.30
CA THR A 187 2.29 -12.07 -24.40
C THR A 187 1.31 -12.34 -23.25
N ALA A 188 1.37 -11.54 -22.19
CA ALA A 188 0.66 -11.74 -20.92
C ALA A 188 0.97 -13.10 -20.26
N LEU A 189 2.22 -13.56 -20.39
CA LEU A 189 2.70 -14.85 -19.87
C LEU A 189 3.86 -14.68 -18.88
N TRP A 190 4.03 -15.70 -18.03
CA TRP A 190 5.16 -15.84 -17.11
C TRP A 190 6.22 -16.78 -17.65
N TYR A 191 7.46 -16.31 -17.76
CA TYR A 191 8.59 -17.11 -18.22
C TYR A 191 9.50 -17.51 -17.05
N PRO A 192 9.67 -18.81 -16.76
CA PRO A 192 10.51 -19.27 -15.66
C PRO A 192 12.01 -19.12 -15.98
N SER A 193 12.82 -18.82 -14.95
CA SER A 193 14.27 -18.72 -15.06
C SER A 193 14.98 -20.06 -15.25
N ARG A 194 14.31 -21.17 -14.89
CA ARG A 194 14.79 -22.55 -15.04
C ARG A 194 13.61 -23.52 -15.10
N LEU A 195 13.83 -24.71 -15.65
CA LEU A 195 12.79 -25.75 -15.83
C LEU A 195 12.94 -26.94 -14.87
N ALA A 196 14.07 -27.03 -14.16
CA ALA A 196 14.39 -28.08 -13.19
C ALA A 196 14.95 -27.43 -11.93
#